data_AF-A0A661LEW3-F1
#
_entry.id   AF-A0A661LEW3-F1
#
_cell.length_a   1.000
_cell.length_b   1.000
_cell.length_c   1.000
_cell.angle_alpha   90.00
_cell.angle_beta   90.00
_cell.angle_gamma   90.00
#
_symmetry.space_group_name_H-M   'P 1'
#
loop_
_entity.id
_entity.type
_entity.pdbx_description
1 polymer ?
#
loop_
_entity_poly.entity_id
_entity_poly.type
_entity_poly.pdbx_seq_one_letter_code
_entity_poly.pdbx_strand_id
1 'polypeptide(L)'
;MTTPLFCFLEKILTERIGGRIIILSDLVNDDEGCQKKYALPLTTIIKFGIHKDGQIIFLYSTPYLPGKYTTPEIYEKLINKQDNFIKEMRKLSSQGKVRVFFYHIPDNPKKRLPFLKSKLQYSIPATTFEVIWESVSKMINTIICAVRG
;
A
#
# COMPACT_ATOMS: atom_id res chain seq x y z
N MET A 1 -7.78 16.47 1.04
CA MET A 1 -7.96 15.43 0.00
C MET A 1 -6.85 14.42 0.17
N THR A 2 -7.18 13.14 0.25
CA THR A 2 -6.22 12.03 0.22
C THR A 2 -5.77 11.79 -1.21
N THR A 3 -4.48 11.53 -1.42
CA THR A 3 -3.97 11.15 -2.75
C THR A 3 -4.50 9.75 -3.11
N PRO A 4 -5.14 9.55 -4.27
CA PRO A 4 -5.58 8.22 -4.69
C PRO A 4 -4.41 7.25 -4.77
N LEU A 5 -4.61 6.01 -4.31
CA LEU A 5 -3.57 4.97 -4.26
C LEU A 5 -2.84 4.81 -5.60
N PHE A 6 -3.57 4.83 -6.71
CA PHE A 6 -2.98 4.59 -8.03
C PHE A 6 -2.11 5.77 -8.50
N CYS A 7 -2.51 7.00 -8.18
CA CYS A 7 -1.66 8.18 -8.39
C CYS A 7 -0.38 8.08 -7.55
N PHE A 8 -0.52 7.66 -6.29
CA PHE A 8 0.62 7.49 -5.40
C PHE A 8 1.59 6.41 -5.91
N LEU A 9 1.08 5.24 -6.29
CA LEU A 9 1.88 4.14 -6.84
C LEU A 9 2.63 4.57 -8.11
N GLU A 10 1.96 5.26 -9.03
CA GLU A 10 2.61 5.76 -10.25
C GLU A 10 3.81 6.65 -9.93
N LYS A 11 3.66 7.56 -8.97
CA LYS A 11 4.73 8.47 -8.56
C LYS A 11 5.87 7.73 -7.86
N ILE A 12 5.59 6.98 -6.80
CA ILE A 12 6.65 6.41 -5.95
C ILE A 12 7.46 5.33 -6.67
N LEU A 13 6.80 4.51 -7.51
CA LEU A 13 7.47 3.45 -8.27
C LEU A 13 8.37 4.00 -9.39
N THR A 14 8.07 5.20 -9.89
CA THR A 14 8.92 5.90 -10.85
C THR A 14 10.16 6.49 -10.17
N GLU A 15 10.01 7.04 -8.96
CA GLU A 15 11.10 7.71 -8.23
C GLU A 15 12.05 6.73 -7.52
N ARG A 16 11.60 5.52 -7.16
CA ARG A 16 12.31 4.58 -6.28
C ARG A 16 12.62 3.24 -6.93
N ILE A 17 13.04 3.26 -8.20
CA ILE A 17 13.36 2.06 -8.98
C ILE A 17 14.39 1.17 -8.25
N GLY A 18 14.12 -0.13 -8.20
CA GLY A 18 15.00 -1.12 -7.56
C GLY A 18 15.06 -1.07 -6.03
N GLY A 19 14.33 -0.14 -5.40
CA GLY A 19 14.26 0.00 -3.95
C GLY A 19 13.24 -0.91 -3.28
N ARG A 20 13.24 -0.91 -1.96
CA ARG A 20 12.21 -1.53 -1.12
C ARG A 20 11.22 -0.46 -0.67
N ILE A 21 9.94 -0.65 -0.99
CA ILE A 21 8.87 0.31 -0.70
C ILE A 21 7.86 -0.34 0.24
N ILE A 22 7.56 0.30 1.37
CA ILE A 22 6.58 -0.18 2.35
C ILE A 22 5.39 0.79 2.37
N ILE A 23 4.20 0.29 2.05
CA ILE A 23 2.98 1.08 1.92
C ILE A 23 1.98 0.64 2.98
N LEU A 24 1.53 1.57 3.81
CA LEU A 24 0.46 1.37 4.78
C LEU A 24 -0.81 2.00 4.23
N SER A 25 -1.77 1.18 3.81
CA SER A 25 -2.97 1.64 3.11
C SER A 25 -4.09 0.61 3.21
N ASP A 26 -5.34 1.04 3.15
CA ASP A 26 -6.48 0.13 2.96
C ASP A 26 -6.59 -0.40 1.52
N LEU A 27 -5.66 -0.05 0.64
CA LEU A 27 -5.57 -0.50 -0.75
C LEU A 27 -6.80 -0.16 -1.61
N VAL A 28 -7.68 0.71 -1.13
CA VAL A 28 -8.79 1.21 -1.91
C VAL A 28 -8.33 2.46 -2.65
N ASN A 29 -8.42 2.43 -3.98
CA ASN A 29 -8.25 3.64 -4.77
C ASN A 29 -9.52 4.48 -4.69
N ASP A 30 -9.58 5.37 -3.70
CA ASP A 30 -10.59 6.39 -3.61
C ASP A 30 -10.13 7.67 -4.35
N ASP A 31 -10.66 7.85 -5.55
CA ASP A 31 -10.52 9.05 -6.36
C ASP A 31 -11.87 9.78 -6.54
N GLU A 32 -12.87 9.45 -5.71
CA GLU A 32 -14.14 10.15 -5.70
C GLU A 32 -13.91 11.60 -5.21
N GLY A 33 -14.08 12.56 -6.13
CA GLY A 33 -13.75 13.97 -5.89
C GLY A 33 -12.43 14.45 -6.51
N CYS A 34 -11.61 13.56 -7.10
CA CYS A 34 -10.49 13.99 -7.93
C CYS A 34 -10.99 14.41 -9.33
N GLN A 35 -10.43 15.49 -9.88
CA GLN A 35 -10.73 15.93 -11.26
C GLN A 35 -10.34 14.86 -12.30
N LYS A 36 -9.28 14.11 -11.99
CA LYS A 36 -8.80 12.98 -12.80
C LYS A 36 -9.10 11.68 -12.07
N LYS A 37 -9.62 10.71 -12.82
CA LYS A 37 -9.69 9.31 -12.40
C LYS A 37 -8.37 8.61 -12.69
N TYR A 38 -7.89 7.83 -11.73
CA TYR A 38 -6.63 7.13 -11.86
C TYR A 38 -6.90 5.64 -12.10
N ALA A 39 -6.33 5.10 -13.18
CA ALA A 39 -6.31 3.67 -13.44
C ALA A 39 -5.10 3.02 -12.76
N LEU A 40 -5.13 1.70 -12.56
CA LEU A 40 -4.00 0.95 -12.01
C LEU A 40 -2.76 1.21 -12.89
N PRO A 41 -1.63 1.71 -12.34
CA PRO A 41 -0.46 2.12 -13.12
C PRO A 41 0.39 0.89 -13.53
N LEU A 42 -0.22 0.00 -14.32
CA LEU A 42 0.34 -1.29 -14.70
C LEU A 42 1.73 -1.17 -15.35
N THR A 43 1.87 -0.23 -16.29
CA THR A 43 3.14 0.03 -16.98
C THR A 43 4.25 0.41 -15.99
N THR A 44 3.93 1.24 -14.99
CA THR A 44 4.90 1.68 -13.97
C THR A 44 5.27 0.52 -13.05
N ILE A 45 4.30 -0.28 -12.62
CA ILE A 45 4.53 -1.47 -11.79
C ILE A 45 5.46 -2.46 -12.51
N ILE A 46 5.22 -2.73 -13.79
CA ILE A 46 6.05 -3.63 -14.59
C ILE A 46 7.47 -3.07 -14.76
N LYS A 47 7.61 -1.77 -15.06
CA LYS A 47 8.92 -1.12 -15.17
C LYS A 47 9.71 -1.21 -13.87
N PHE A 48 9.06 -0.97 -12.73
CA PHE A 48 9.69 -1.12 -11.41
C PHE A 48 10.22 -2.55 -11.21
N GLY A 49 9.42 -3.56 -11.54
CA GLY A 49 9.80 -4.97 -11.35
C GLY A 49 10.80 -5.55 -12.37
N ILE A 50 11.27 -4.75 -13.34
CA ILE A 50 12.47 -5.09 -14.13
C ILE A 50 13.68 -5.24 -13.20
N HIS A 51 13.77 -4.38 -12.18
CA HIS A 51 14.83 -4.42 -11.18
C HIS A 51 14.49 -5.49 -10.14
N LYS A 52 15.23 -6.60 -10.15
CA LYS A 52 14.92 -7.79 -9.33
C LYS A 52 15.12 -7.58 -7.84
N ASP A 53 15.85 -6.56 -7.44
CA ASP A 53 16.00 -6.15 -6.05
C ASP A 53 14.80 -5.34 -5.54
N GLY A 54 14.04 -4.76 -6.47
CA GLY A 54 12.85 -3.95 -6.18
C GLY A 54 11.75 -4.78 -5.52
N GLN A 55 11.23 -4.29 -4.39
CA GLN A 55 10.18 -4.96 -3.62
C GLN A 55 9.12 -3.96 -3.18
N ILE A 56 7.86 -4.36 -3.26
CA ILE A 56 6.72 -3.60 -2.75
C ILE A 56 6.08 -4.40 -1.62
N ILE A 57 5.91 -3.79 -0.46
CA ILE A 57 5.33 -4.42 0.72
C ILE A 57 4.11 -3.61 1.12
N PHE A 58 2.93 -4.22 1.04
CA PHE A 58 1.69 -3.63 1.52
C PHE A 58 1.37 -4.14 2.93
N LEU A 59 1.37 -3.25 3.90
CA LEU A 59 0.79 -3.47 5.23
C LEU A 59 -0.62 -2.88 5.21
N TYR A 60 -1.65 -3.70 5.06
CA TYR A 60 -2.99 -3.20 4.74
C TYR A 60 -4.01 -3.46 5.84
N SER A 61 -4.93 -2.50 6.03
CA SER A 61 -6.05 -2.65 6.96
C SER A 61 -7.33 -3.02 6.21
N THR A 62 -8.32 -3.50 6.96
CA THR A 62 -9.70 -3.60 6.46
C THR A 62 -10.19 -2.19 6.04
N PRO A 63 -10.87 -2.04 4.90
CA PRO A 63 -11.38 -0.75 4.43
C PRO A 63 -12.27 -0.06 5.46
N TYR A 64 -12.07 1.24 5.64
CA TYR A 64 -12.85 2.03 6.59
C TYR A 64 -14.19 2.46 5.99
N LEU A 65 -15.28 2.23 6.73
CA LEU A 65 -16.59 2.81 6.43
C LEU A 65 -16.81 4.08 7.26
N PRO A 66 -16.98 5.25 6.64
CA PRO A 66 -17.52 6.39 7.36
C PRO A 66 -18.98 6.10 7.73
N GLY A 67 -19.29 6.15 9.03
CA GLY A 67 -20.60 5.77 9.61
C GLY A 67 -21.85 6.50 9.10
N LYS A 68 -21.73 7.37 8.09
CA LYS A 68 -22.87 7.95 7.35
C LYS A 68 -23.37 7.06 6.19
N TYR A 69 -22.61 6.03 5.80
CA TYR A 69 -22.92 5.14 4.68
C TYR A 69 -22.82 3.68 5.13
N THR A 70 -23.63 3.29 6.11
CA THR A 70 -23.71 1.92 6.63
C THR A 70 -24.73 1.10 5.84
N THR A 71 -24.57 1.01 4.52
CA THR A 71 -25.25 -0.04 3.75
C THR A 71 -24.28 -1.19 3.49
N PRO A 72 -24.67 -2.45 3.75
CA PRO A 72 -23.82 -3.61 3.49
C PRO A 72 -23.20 -3.63 2.09
N GLU A 73 -23.95 -3.15 1.09
CA GLU A 73 -23.52 -3.08 -0.32
C GLU A 73 -22.27 -2.20 -0.52
N ILE A 74 -22.16 -1.06 0.16
CA ILE A 74 -21.00 -0.17 0.04
C ILE A 74 -19.76 -0.84 0.64
N TYR A 75 -19.93 -1.53 1.77
CA TYR A 75 -18.85 -2.28 2.39
C TYR A 75 -18.35 -3.42 1.49
N GLU A 76 -19.26 -4.24 0.99
CA GLU A 76 -18.92 -5.32 0.05
C GLU A 76 -18.21 -4.77 -1.18
N LYS A 77 -18.65 -3.63 -1.71
CA LYS A 77 -17.98 -2.97 -2.84
C LYS A 77 -16.55 -2.55 -2.51
N LEU A 78 -16.29 -2.02 -1.32
CA LEU A 78 -14.94 -1.62 -0.90
C LEU A 78 -14.03 -2.84 -0.68
N ILE A 79 -14.54 -3.89 -0.04
CA ILE A 79 -13.82 -5.17 0.13
C ILE A 79 -13.48 -5.76 -1.25
N ASN A 80 -14.46 -5.80 -2.17
CA ASN A 80 -14.23 -6.29 -3.53
C ASN A 80 -13.18 -5.45 -4.28
N LYS A 81 -13.16 -4.13 -4.11
CA LYS A 81 -12.11 -3.27 -4.69
C LYS A 81 -10.73 -3.61 -4.13
N GLN A 82 -10.60 -3.75 -2.81
CA GLN A 82 -9.35 -4.14 -2.15
C GLN A 82 -8.88 -5.53 -2.64
N ASP A 83 -9.77 -6.52 -2.65
CA ASP A 83 -9.46 -7.89 -3.09
C ASP A 83 -9.04 -7.95 -4.56
N ASN A 84 -9.72 -7.19 -5.43
CA ASN A 84 -9.36 -7.12 -6.85
C ASN A 84 -7.97 -6.54 -7.05
N PHE A 85 -7.61 -5.47 -6.31
CA PHE A 85 -6.26 -4.93 -6.35
C PHE A 85 -5.22 -5.96 -5.91
N ILE A 86 -5.45 -6.66 -4.79
CA ILE A 86 -4.55 -7.70 -4.29
C ILE A 86 -4.40 -8.84 -5.31
N LYS A 87 -5.51 -9.28 -5.92
CA LYS A 87 -5.51 -10.33 -6.96
C LYS A 87 -4.68 -9.93 -8.17
N GLU A 88 -4.86 -8.73 -8.71
CA GLU A 88 -4.10 -8.24 -9.86
C GLU A 88 -2.60 -8.14 -9.54
N MET A 89 -2.24 -7.59 -8.39
CA MET A 89 -0.83 -7.51 -7.97
C MET A 89 -0.20 -8.88 -7.74
N ARG A 90 -0.93 -9.84 -7.15
CA ARG A 90 -0.47 -11.22 -6.98
C ARG A 90 -0.28 -11.93 -8.31
N LYS A 91 -1.16 -11.70 -9.29
CA LYS A 91 -1.02 -12.24 -10.66
C LYS A 91 0.26 -11.73 -11.32
N LEU A 92 0.57 -10.44 -11.19
CA LEU A 92 1.84 -9.89 -11.67
C LEU A 92 3.04 -10.51 -10.94
N SER A 93 2.90 -10.75 -9.63
CA SER A 93 3.93 -11.41 -8.83
C SER A 93 4.19 -12.85 -9.26
N SER A 94 3.14 -13.65 -9.49
CA SER A 94 3.27 -15.04 -9.92
C SER A 94 3.87 -15.17 -11.31
N GLN A 95 3.70 -14.14 -12.15
CA GLN A 95 4.33 -14.04 -13.47
C GLN A 95 5.78 -13.49 -13.42
N GLY A 96 6.32 -13.22 -12.22
CA GLY A 96 7.67 -12.68 -12.04
C GLY A 96 7.84 -11.23 -12.52
N LYS A 97 6.73 -10.51 -12.74
CA LYS A 97 6.73 -9.13 -13.25
C LYS A 97 7.04 -8.10 -12.18
N VAL A 98 6.77 -8.40 -10.91
CA VAL A 98 7.07 -7.56 -9.75
C VAL A 98 7.20 -8.42 -8.51
N ARG A 99 8.02 -8.04 -7.54
CA ARG A 99 8.06 -8.70 -6.22
C ARG A 99 7.19 -7.91 -5.26
N VAL A 100 6.04 -8.48 -4.90
CA VAL A 100 5.09 -7.82 -4.00
C VAL A 100 4.68 -8.73 -2.85
N PHE A 101 4.57 -8.15 -1.66
CA PHE A 101 4.16 -8.83 -0.44
C PHE A 101 2.97 -8.11 0.19
N PHE A 102 2.08 -8.88 0.82
CA PHE A 102 0.87 -8.39 1.45
C PHE A 102 0.78 -8.91 2.88
N TYR A 103 0.58 -8.03 3.84
CA TYR A 103 0.38 -8.36 5.24
C TYR A 103 -0.84 -7.60 5.78
N HIS A 104 -1.88 -8.35 6.17
CA HIS A 104 -3.08 -7.77 6.76
C HIS A 104 -2.81 -7.36 8.21
N ILE A 105 -3.04 -6.09 8.51
CA ILE A 105 -2.90 -5.51 9.85
C ILE A 105 -4.12 -5.95 10.67
N PRO A 106 -3.92 -6.53 11.86
CA PRO A 106 -5.02 -6.95 12.71
C PRO A 106 -5.98 -5.81 13.06
N ASP A 107 -7.28 -6.04 12.97
CA ASP A 107 -8.26 -5.01 13.34
C ASP A 107 -8.24 -4.68 14.84
N ASN A 108 -7.83 -5.62 15.69
CA ASN A 108 -7.69 -5.42 17.13
C ASN A 108 -6.54 -4.44 17.46
N PRO A 109 -6.82 -3.26 18.05
CA PRO A 109 -5.81 -2.25 18.36
C PRO A 109 -4.65 -2.77 19.24
N LYS A 110 -4.92 -3.68 20.18
CA LYS A 110 -3.89 -4.26 21.05
C LYS A 110 -2.89 -5.14 20.28
N LYS A 111 -3.29 -5.68 19.13
CA LYS A 111 -2.46 -6.52 18.26
C LYS A 111 -1.77 -5.73 17.14
N ARG A 112 -2.25 -4.54 16.80
CA ARG A 112 -1.71 -3.70 15.71
C ARG A 112 -0.25 -3.31 15.93
N LEU A 113 0.05 -2.69 17.06
CA LEU A 113 1.41 -2.17 17.33
C LEU A 113 2.46 -3.29 17.41
N PRO A 114 2.23 -4.42 18.13
CA PRO A 114 3.15 -5.55 18.10
C PRO A 114 3.34 -6.12 16.69
N PHE A 115 2.26 -6.21 15.90
CA PHE A 115 2.33 -6.68 14.52
C PHE A 115 3.20 -5.79 13.64
N LEU A 116 2.93 -4.47 13.63
CA LEU A 116 3.70 -3.51 12.85
C LEU A 116 5.17 -3.52 13.24
N LYS A 117 5.48 -3.54 14.54
CA LYS A 117 6.85 -3.69 15.04
C LYS A 117 7.52 -4.93 14.48
N SER A 118 6.86 -6.09 14.56
CA SER A 118 7.42 -7.33 14.02
C SER A 118 7.68 -7.27 12.51
N LYS A 119 6.75 -6.72 11.73
CA LYS A 119 6.89 -6.67 10.27
C LYS A 119 7.90 -5.63 9.81
N LEU A 120 7.97 -4.48 10.46
CA LEU A 120 8.92 -3.43 10.14
C LEU A 120 10.34 -3.78 10.61
N GLN A 121 10.51 -4.35 11.81
CA GLN A 121 11.84 -4.69 12.34
C GLN A 121 12.60 -5.69 11.47
N TYR A 122 11.90 -6.66 10.86
CA TYR A 122 12.52 -7.58 9.88
C TYR A 122 12.49 -7.03 8.45
N SER A 123 11.83 -5.89 8.23
CA SER A 123 11.81 -5.26 6.93
C SER A 123 12.96 -4.30 6.72
N ILE A 124 13.35 -3.50 7.70
CA ILE A 124 14.40 -2.47 7.55
C ILE A 124 15.80 -3.10 7.58
N PRO A 125 16.53 -3.23 6.45
CA PRO A 125 17.97 -3.47 6.51
C PRO A 125 18.63 -2.16 6.98
N ALA A 126 19.57 -2.24 7.92
CA ALA A 126 20.22 -1.07 8.53
C ALA A 126 20.87 -0.08 7.52
N THR A 127 21.04 -0.49 6.26
CA THR A 127 21.71 0.26 5.20
C THR A 127 20.81 0.73 4.05
N THR A 128 19.49 0.49 4.09
CA THR A 128 18.61 0.76 2.93
C THR A 128 17.55 1.81 3.23
N PHE A 129 17.40 2.78 2.33
CA PHE A 129 16.34 3.79 2.38
C PHE A 129 14.96 3.14 2.28
N GLU A 130 14.29 3.00 3.42
CA GLU A 130 12.88 2.59 3.47
C GLU A 130 11.97 3.80 3.55
N VAL A 131 10.99 3.86 2.66
CA VAL A 131 9.90 4.82 2.74
C VAL A 131 8.69 4.08 3.30
N ILE A 132 8.32 4.41 4.54
CA ILE A 132 7.07 3.98 5.20
C ILE A 132 6.08 5.14 5.05
N TRP A 133 4.98 4.93 4.33
CA TRP A 133 3.94 5.96 4.16
C TRP A 133 2.56 5.43 4.54
N GLU A 134 1.89 6.12 5.48
CA GLU A 134 0.54 5.82 5.94
C GLU A 134 -0.50 6.67 5.18
N SER A 135 -1.42 6.03 4.45
CA SER A 135 -2.66 6.65 4.00
C SER A 135 -3.81 6.15 4.86
N VAL A 136 -4.10 6.83 5.98
CA VAL A 136 -5.29 6.55 6.80
C VAL A 136 -6.13 7.82 6.92
N SER A 137 -7.45 7.66 6.78
CA SER A 137 -8.47 8.73 6.89
C SER A 137 -8.44 9.52 8.23
N LYS A 138 -7.63 9.10 9.21
CA LYS A 138 -7.32 9.88 10.42
C LYS A 138 -5.82 10.03 10.61
N MET A 139 -5.32 11.17 10.15
CA MET A 139 -4.23 11.98 10.71
C MET A 139 -3.22 11.26 11.63
N ILE A 140 -2.16 10.71 11.03
CA ILE A 140 -0.80 10.73 11.61
C ILE A 140 0.14 11.10 10.46
N ASN A 141 0.54 12.37 10.40
CA ASN A 141 1.70 12.76 9.61
C ASN A 141 2.93 12.21 10.33
N THR A 142 3.46 11.07 9.90
CA THR A 142 4.80 10.67 10.33
C THR A 142 5.54 10.05 9.15
N ILE A 143 6.45 10.84 8.58
CA ILE A 143 7.54 10.36 7.74
C ILE A 143 8.49 9.64 8.70
N ILE A 144 8.45 8.31 8.73
CA ILE A 144 9.49 7.54 9.42
C ILE A 144 10.61 7.32 8.41
N CYS A 145 11.57 8.24 8.39
CA CYS A 145 12.87 8.01 7.77
C CYS A 145 13.60 6.95 8.61
N ALA A 146 13.85 5.77 8.04
CA ALA A 146 14.86 4.89 8.62
C ALA A 146 16.24 5.45 8.29
N VAL A 147 16.86 6.08 9.29
CA VAL A 147 18.30 6.39 9.31
C VAL A 147 18.86 5.68 10.53
N ARG A 148 19.97 4.93 10.35
CA ARG A 148 21.00 4.84 11.39
C ARG A 148 22.35 4.54 10.76
N GLY A 149 23.33 5.35 11.14
CA GLY A 149 24.71 5.30 10.65
C GLY A 149 25.57 4.25 11.31
#